data_AF-A0A979FNC8-F1
#
_entry.id   AF-A0A979FNC8-F1
#
_cell.length_a   1.000
_cell.length_b   1.000
_cell.length_c   1.000
_cell.angle_alpha   90.00
_cell.angle_beta   90.00
_cell.angle_gamma   90.00
#
_symmetry.space_group_name_H-M   'P 1'
#
loop_
_entity.id
_entity.type
_entity.pdbx_description
1 polymer ?
#
loop_
_entity_poly.entity_id
_entity_poly.type
_entity_poly.pdbx_seq_one_letter_code
_entity_poly.pdbx_strand_id
1 'polypeptide(L)'
;MKLLKPSSNFSRRSSYKTSTKDVKFFSKVVLPLMEKYFSTNRSYFLAMSTSTNMVGAASLKEKEMVATLFCKLANLMRLKIACFGGDTQVTVKCLQVMVRCIDAKTLTKSLPEFIRTSMLTFFNNAAFDLERCIQFLQESRYAYIRGTHLKTASSLNYVQMVLMPVLTSLFDHTAAYEFGQDLLLDEIQVACYKILAALYQLGTDLTLDKNRKFIKIALDRNRPSIGSCLGAFAATFPVAFLEPMMNKQNPFSIHNRIADQSLEAQEIIVKMETAIPSLEEILKEVQKFVDEAISHDQSPHIIDILLPMLCSYLPFWWNVGPDNVNPSEGNHVSMVTCAPMNTLLRLVLRLIMNNVGVENSPWMTRIAGYTQQIIINSSEELLSEPYLPLAEKIRKRTEHMYLKEENLRGFLKSSTEDTSQVEGQLQEEWQILVRDIYAFYPLLIKYVDQQRNHWLKNNIVEAEDVYNHVSVIFHAWSNSQYFRREETNFISQNEIDNMTLIMPTTSTRSRNAILPEPAAASGGKVKDSAAAVVAHSVQKVNETEILEFAKTQLTLPDKIDPSDAMNWQHTLYSQLGGGRTPRSNDTDDKKLVPPIDDTVERIVAMAKVLFGLHIVLSRAAQRVYKA
;
A
#
# COMPACT_ATOMS: atom_id res chain seq x y z
N MET A 1 -52.61 -15.90 -38.76
CA MET A 1 -52.34 -14.66 -37.99
C MET A 1 -50.91 -14.71 -37.46
N LYS A 2 -49.97 -13.97 -38.06
CA LYS A 2 -48.62 -13.80 -37.51
C LYS A 2 -48.64 -12.61 -36.56
N LEU A 3 -48.31 -12.83 -35.29
CA LEU A 3 -48.17 -11.79 -34.27
C LEU A 3 -47.11 -10.78 -34.71
N LEU A 4 -47.54 -9.57 -35.08
CA LEU A 4 -46.66 -8.43 -35.32
C LEU A 4 -46.09 -7.99 -33.96
N LYS A 5 -44.79 -8.19 -33.75
CA LYS A 5 -44.06 -7.54 -32.64
C LYS A 5 -43.94 -6.04 -32.94
N PRO A 6 -44.30 -5.13 -32.02
CA PRO A 6 -44.12 -3.70 -32.24
C PRO A 6 -42.62 -3.37 -32.37
N SER A 7 -42.29 -2.49 -33.32
CA SER A 7 -40.94 -1.97 -33.51
C SER A 7 -40.51 -1.17 -32.27
N SER A 8 -39.43 -1.61 -31.62
CA SER A 8 -38.88 -1.00 -30.41
C SER A 8 -38.37 0.43 -30.60
N ASN A 9 -38.27 0.92 -31.84
CA ASN A 9 -37.61 2.19 -32.17
C ASN A 9 -38.53 3.41 -32.06
N PHE A 10 -39.84 3.24 -31.79
CA PHE A 10 -40.79 4.34 -31.66
C PHE A 10 -41.57 4.36 -30.33
N SER A 11 -41.08 3.66 -29.30
CA SER A 11 -41.65 3.79 -27.95
C SER A 11 -41.31 5.18 -27.39
N ARG A 12 -42.32 6.05 -27.26
CA ARG A 12 -42.24 7.34 -26.54
C ARG A 12 -42.01 7.20 -25.03
N ARG A 13 -41.89 5.97 -24.50
CA ARG A 13 -41.44 5.73 -23.13
C ARG A 13 -39.95 5.38 -23.13
N SER A 14 -39.14 6.30 -22.60
CA SER A 14 -37.75 6.07 -22.22
C SER A 14 -37.69 5.01 -21.13
N SER A 15 -37.47 3.75 -21.50
CA SER A 15 -37.15 2.69 -20.56
C SER A 15 -35.66 2.72 -20.24
N TYR A 16 -35.29 3.31 -19.10
CA TYR A 16 -33.91 3.33 -18.59
C TYR A 16 -33.42 1.96 -18.08
N LYS A 17 -34.16 0.87 -18.34
CA LYS A 17 -33.79 -0.49 -17.91
C LYS A 17 -32.84 -1.19 -18.90
N THR A 18 -32.76 -0.74 -20.15
CA THR A 18 -31.90 -1.34 -21.18
C THR A 18 -30.92 -0.31 -21.73
N SER A 19 -29.61 -0.53 -21.55
CA SER A 19 -28.56 0.33 -22.08
C SER A 19 -28.58 0.34 -23.62
N THR A 20 -28.48 1.53 -24.22
CA THR A 20 -28.38 1.70 -25.67
C THR A 20 -27.05 1.11 -26.18
N LYS A 21 -26.97 0.84 -27.50
CA LYS A 21 -25.72 0.38 -28.12
C LYS A 21 -24.56 1.36 -27.85
N ASP A 22 -24.83 2.65 -27.85
CA ASP A 22 -23.83 3.69 -27.61
C ASP A 22 -23.30 3.66 -26.17
N VAL A 23 -24.16 3.47 -25.17
CA VAL A 23 -23.74 3.33 -23.76
C VAL A 23 -22.89 2.08 -23.57
N LYS A 24 -23.24 0.98 -24.25
CA LYS A 24 -22.43 -0.26 -24.24
C LYS A 24 -21.10 -0.07 -24.95
N PHE A 25 -21.07 0.60 -26.10
CA PHE A 25 -19.83 0.91 -26.81
C PHE A 25 -18.91 1.81 -25.97
N PHE A 26 -19.48 2.85 -25.36
CA PHE A 26 -18.75 3.74 -24.47
C PHE A 26 -18.13 2.97 -23.28
N SER A 27 -18.94 2.18 -22.57
CA SER A 27 -18.48 1.45 -21.38
C SER A 27 -17.52 0.30 -21.69
N LYS A 28 -17.75 -0.44 -22.77
CA LYS A 28 -16.98 -1.66 -23.11
C LYS A 28 -15.80 -1.44 -24.03
N VAL A 29 -15.76 -0.33 -24.76
CA VAL A 29 -14.71 -0.05 -25.76
C VAL A 29 -13.99 1.24 -25.43
N VAL A 30 -14.72 2.35 -25.29
CA VAL A 30 -14.09 3.67 -25.09
C VAL A 30 -13.38 3.77 -23.75
N LEU A 31 -14.02 3.37 -22.64
CA LEU A 31 -13.40 3.46 -21.31
C LEU A 31 -12.15 2.58 -21.17
N PRO A 32 -12.15 1.28 -21.56
CA PRO A 32 -10.92 0.48 -21.52
C PRO A 32 -9.81 1.03 -22.43
N LEU A 33 -10.16 1.58 -23.60
CA LEU A 33 -9.19 2.20 -24.49
C LEU A 33 -8.57 3.45 -23.86
N MET A 34 -9.39 4.30 -23.24
CA MET A 34 -8.91 5.48 -22.50
C MET A 34 -8.02 5.07 -21.33
N GLU A 35 -8.44 4.09 -20.53
CA GLU A 35 -7.66 3.54 -19.42
C GLU A 35 -6.27 3.09 -19.91
N LYS A 36 -6.22 2.26 -20.96
CA LYS A 36 -4.93 1.78 -21.50
C LYS A 36 -4.09 2.90 -22.10
N TYR A 37 -4.71 3.84 -22.82
CA TYR A 37 -4.01 4.96 -23.44
C TYR A 37 -3.34 5.87 -22.40
N PHE A 38 -4.08 6.31 -21.37
CA PHE A 38 -3.54 7.18 -20.33
C PHE A 38 -2.54 6.44 -19.43
N SER A 39 -2.77 5.15 -19.17
CA SER A 39 -1.83 4.33 -18.40
C SER A 39 -0.46 4.25 -19.08
N THR A 40 -0.42 4.06 -20.40
CA THR A 40 0.83 3.95 -21.16
C THR A 40 1.53 5.30 -21.34
N ASN A 41 0.76 6.38 -21.51
CA ASN A 41 1.30 7.70 -21.85
C ASN A 41 1.38 8.67 -20.66
N ARG A 42 1.39 8.17 -19.42
CA ARG A 42 1.38 9.01 -18.21
C ARG A 42 2.53 10.02 -18.18
N SER A 43 3.75 9.57 -18.47
CA SER A 43 4.95 10.41 -18.46
C SER A 43 4.87 11.56 -19.46
N TYR A 44 4.26 11.34 -20.63
CA TYR A 44 4.05 12.37 -21.65
C TYR A 44 3.20 13.54 -21.14
N PHE A 45 2.14 13.27 -20.39
CA PHE A 45 1.27 14.32 -19.83
C PHE A 45 1.89 15.09 -18.67
N LEU A 46 2.82 14.46 -17.94
CA LEU A 46 3.49 15.06 -16.78
C LEU A 46 4.82 15.74 -17.14
N ALA A 47 5.36 15.48 -18.33
CA ALA A 47 6.57 16.12 -18.81
C ALA A 47 6.39 17.65 -18.91
N MET A 48 7.42 18.38 -18.50
CA MET A 48 7.51 19.83 -18.70
C MET A 48 8.11 20.10 -20.07
N SER A 49 7.40 20.87 -20.89
CA SER A 49 7.93 21.36 -22.16
C SER A 49 8.97 22.45 -21.87
N THR A 50 10.21 22.25 -22.33
CA THR A 50 11.30 23.23 -22.21
C THR A 50 11.66 23.77 -23.59
N SER A 51 12.28 24.95 -23.66
CA SER A 51 12.73 25.58 -24.91
C SER A 51 13.58 24.66 -25.81
N THR A 52 14.27 23.69 -25.20
CA THR A 52 15.11 22.69 -25.88
C THR A 52 14.43 21.34 -26.10
N ASN A 53 13.26 21.09 -25.50
CA ASN A 53 12.58 19.79 -25.52
C ASN A 53 11.08 19.96 -25.83
N MET A 54 10.79 20.39 -27.06
CA MET A 54 9.44 20.60 -27.58
C MET A 54 8.75 19.30 -28.01
N VAL A 55 9.50 18.22 -28.23
CA VAL A 55 9.00 16.92 -28.68
C VAL A 55 9.02 15.94 -27.50
N GLY A 56 7.86 15.37 -27.15
CA GLY A 56 7.75 14.39 -26.06
C GLY A 56 7.09 14.92 -24.77
N ALA A 57 6.55 16.14 -24.77
CA ALA A 57 5.72 16.67 -23.69
C ALA A 57 4.35 17.11 -24.22
N ALA A 58 3.30 16.87 -23.43
CA ALA A 58 1.95 17.35 -23.75
C ALA A 58 1.89 18.87 -23.75
N SER A 59 1.20 19.42 -24.75
CA SER A 59 0.85 20.84 -24.82
C SER A 59 -0.08 21.24 -23.66
N LEU A 60 -0.14 22.54 -23.36
CA LEU A 60 -1.08 23.06 -22.35
C LEU A 60 -2.53 22.68 -22.67
N LYS A 61 -2.91 22.67 -23.96
CA LYS A 61 -4.26 22.30 -24.38
C LYS A 61 -4.55 20.82 -24.13
N GLU A 62 -3.59 19.94 -24.38
CA GLU A 62 -3.73 18.51 -24.06
C GLU A 62 -3.89 18.29 -22.56
N LYS A 63 -3.07 18.95 -21.74
CA LYS A 63 -3.18 18.90 -20.28
C LYS A 63 -4.55 19.37 -19.79
N GLU A 64 -5.07 20.48 -20.33
CA GLU A 64 -6.42 20.97 -20.05
C GLU A 64 -7.51 19.96 -20.45
N MET A 65 -7.38 19.34 -21.63
CA MET A 65 -8.35 18.37 -22.13
C MET A 65 -8.43 17.13 -21.23
N VAL A 66 -7.29 16.62 -20.74
CA VAL A 66 -7.26 15.48 -19.81
C VAL A 66 -7.95 15.82 -18.49
N ALA A 67 -7.62 16.95 -17.89
CA ALA A 67 -8.24 17.40 -16.65
C ALA A 67 -9.75 17.68 -16.81
N THR A 68 -10.15 18.26 -17.95
CA THR A 68 -11.56 18.49 -18.30
C THR A 68 -12.31 17.18 -18.48
N LEU A 69 -11.71 16.21 -19.17
CA LEU A 69 -12.31 14.90 -19.40
C LEU A 69 -12.51 14.16 -18.07
N PHE A 70 -11.53 14.27 -17.16
CA PHE A 70 -11.64 13.74 -15.80
C PHE A 70 -12.84 14.36 -15.07
N CYS A 71 -12.92 15.69 -14.98
CA CYS A 71 -14.01 16.37 -14.28
C CYS A 71 -15.38 16.03 -14.87
N LYS A 72 -15.49 15.97 -16.21
CA LYS A 72 -16.74 15.61 -16.90
C LYS A 72 -17.13 14.16 -16.66
N LEU A 73 -16.19 13.22 -16.73
CA LEU A 73 -16.46 11.80 -16.49
C LEU A 73 -16.84 11.55 -15.02
N ALA A 74 -16.15 12.19 -14.07
CA ALA A 74 -16.48 12.11 -12.65
C ALA A 74 -17.89 12.65 -12.38
N ASN A 75 -18.26 13.80 -12.95
CA ASN A 75 -19.60 14.35 -12.83
C ASN A 75 -20.67 13.48 -13.53
N LEU A 76 -20.34 12.88 -14.68
CA LEU A 76 -21.24 11.93 -15.35
C LEU A 76 -21.50 10.70 -14.47
N MET A 77 -20.46 10.13 -13.85
CA MET A 77 -20.62 9.03 -12.89
C MET A 77 -21.47 9.45 -11.70
N ARG A 78 -21.23 10.64 -11.15
CA ARG A 78 -22.01 11.22 -10.06
C ARG A 78 -23.51 11.28 -10.39
N LEU A 79 -23.85 11.81 -11.56
CA LEU A 79 -25.24 12.01 -11.97
C LEU A 79 -25.94 10.73 -12.45
N LYS A 80 -25.19 9.79 -13.02
CA LYS A 80 -25.73 8.64 -13.78
C LYS A 80 -25.09 7.30 -13.43
N ILE A 81 -24.62 7.09 -12.19
CA ILE A 81 -24.06 5.80 -11.74
C ILE A 81 -24.96 4.61 -12.09
N ALA A 82 -26.28 4.79 -12.07
CA ALA A 82 -27.26 3.78 -12.45
C ALA A 82 -27.08 3.22 -13.87
N CYS A 83 -26.62 4.05 -14.80
CA CYS A 83 -26.46 3.72 -16.21
C CYS A 83 -25.21 2.87 -16.48
N PHE A 84 -24.19 2.98 -15.62
CA PHE A 84 -22.96 2.20 -15.74
C PHE A 84 -23.17 0.75 -15.28
N GLY A 85 -24.04 0.51 -14.30
CA GLY A 85 -24.40 -0.84 -13.87
C GLY A 85 -23.15 -1.67 -13.50
N GLY A 86 -22.95 -2.80 -14.15
CA GLY A 86 -21.79 -3.68 -13.95
C GLY A 86 -20.45 -3.08 -14.41
N ASP A 87 -20.47 -2.02 -15.23
CA ASP A 87 -19.27 -1.37 -15.79
C ASP A 87 -18.73 -0.24 -14.91
N THR A 88 -19.28 -0.08 -13.70
CA THR A 88 -18.84 0.94 -12.73
C THR A 88 -17.36 0.80 -12.42
N GLN A 89 -16.86 -0.43 -12.22
CA GLN A 89 -15.46 -0.68 -11.89
C GLN A 89 -14.49 -0.24 -12.99
N VAL A 90 -14.81 -0.51 -14.25
CA VAL A 90 -13.99 -0.08 -15.41
C VAL A 90 -13.92 1.44 -15.47
N THR A 91 -15.05 2.11 -15.22
CA THR A 91 -15.10 3.58 -15.24
C THR A 91 -14.28 4.18 -14.10
N VAL A 92 -14.33 3.59 -12.89
CA VAL A 92 -13.51 4.01 -11.76
C VAL A 92 -12.02 3.83 -12.06
N LYS A 93 -11.61 2.70 -12.62
CA LYS A 93 -10.21 2.48 -13.05
C LYS A 93 -9.77 3.52 -14.07
N CYS A 94 -10.60 3.81 -15.07
CA CYS A 94 -10.33 4.87 -16.04
C CYS A 94 -10.14 6.24 -15.36
N LEU A 95 -11.00 6.62 -14.40
CA LEU A 95 -10.84 7.86 -13.62
C LEU A 95 -9.52 7.86 -12.83
N GLN A 96 -9.19 6.77 -12.16
CA GLN A 96 -7.96 6.64 -11.37
C GLN A 96 -6.69 6.78 -12.23
N VAL A 97 -6.71 6.26 -13.46
CA VAL A 97 -5.60 6.40 -14.41
C VAL A 97 -5.53 7.82 -14.97
N MET A 98 -6.66 8.40 -15.35
CA MET A 98 -6.72 9.77 -15.87
C MET A 98 -6.21 10.80 -14.86
N VAL A 99 -6.61 10.66 -13.59
CA VAL A 99 -6.12 11.50 -12.49
C VAL A 99 -4.60 11.50 -12.44
N ARG A 100 -3.97 10.34 -12.61
CA ARG A 100 -2.51 10.17 -12.57
C ARG A 100 -1.78 10.84 -13.74
N CYS A 101 -2.49 11.37 -14.74
CA CYS A 101 -1.96 12.14 -15.86
C CYS A 101 -2.16 13.65 -15.71
N ILE A 102 -2.75 14.13 -14.61
CA ILE A 102 -3.08 15.55 -14.43
C ILE A 102 -1.87 16.31 -13.86
N ASP A 103 -1.24 17.13 -14.68
CA ASP A 103 -0.21 18.08 -14.23
C ASP A 103 -0.87 19.31 -13.56
N ALA A 104 -1.21 19.16 -12.28
CA ALA A 104 -1.93 20.18 -11.53
C ALA A 104 -1.12 21.47 -11.35
N LYS A 105 0.22 21.39 -11.29
CA LYS A 105 1.09 22.57 -11.20
C LYS A 105 0.99 23.45 -12.43
N THR A 106 1.12 22.87 -13.63
CA THR A 106 0.98 23.63 -14.89
C THR A 106 -0.44 24.18 -15.03
N LEU A 107 -1.46 23.38 -14.73
CA LEU A 107 -2.86 23.80 -14.84
C LEU A 107 -3.19 24.97 -13.90
N THR A 108 -2.70 24.94 -12.66
CA THR A 108 -2.96 26.00 -11.68
C THR A 108 -2.32 27.32 -12.10
N LYS A 109 -1.09 27.27 -12.63
CA LYS A 109 -0.37 28.47 -13.06
C LYS A 109 -0.92 29.06 -14.35
N SER A 110 -1.25 28.21 -15.32
CA SER A 110 -1.62 28.66 -16.67
C SER A 110 -3.13 28.78 -16.90
N LEU A 111 -3.96 28.07 -16.12
CA LEU A 111 -5.41 28.00 -16.30
C LEU A 111 -6.17 28.12 -14.95
N PRO A 112 -6.00 29.23 -14.21
CA PRO A 112 -6.61 29.40 -12.89
C PRO A 112 -8.14 29.37 -12.92
N GLU A 113 -8.78 29.82 -14.01
CA GLU A 113 -10.24 29.78 -14.16
C GLU A 113 -10.78 28.35 -14.29
N PHE A 114 -10.05 27.45 -14.94
CA PHE A 114 -10.40 26.03 -14.99
C PHE A 114 -10.37 25.42 -13.58
N ILE A 115 -9.41 25.81 -12.75
CA ILE A 115 -9.30 25.35 -11.36
C ILE A 115 -10.50 25.83 -10.54
N ARG A 116 -10.82 27.13 -10.59
CA ARG A 116 -11.95 27.73 -9.85
C ARG A 116 -13.32 27.23 -10.30
N THR A 117 -13.44 26.72 -11.52
CA THR A 117 -14.71 26.19 -12.03
C THR A 117 -14.78 24.68 -11.91
N SER A 118 -14.00 23.95 -12.71
CA SER A 118 -14.15 22.51 -12.91
C SER A 118 -13.58 21.69 -11.75
N MET A 119 -12.35 22.00 -11.31
CA MET A 119 -11.72 21.28 -10.20
C MET A 119 -12.42 21.59 -8.87
N LEU A 120 -12.68 22.86 -8.59
CA LEU A 120 -13.42 23.26 -7.40
C LEU A 120 -14.81 22.59 -7.35
N THR A 121 -15.53 22.53 -8.48
CA THR A 121 -16.82 21.83 -8.54
C THR A 121 -16.67 20.34 -8.20
N PHE A 122 -15.60 19.68 -8.64
CA PHE A 122 -15.34 18.29 -8.26
C PHE A 122 -15.15 18.14 -6.74
N PHE A 123 -14.30 18.96 -6.13
CA PHE A 123 -14.05 18.92 -4.67
C PHE A 123 -15.31 19.26 -3.86
N ASN A 124 -16.06 20.29 -4.24
CA ASN A 124 -17.31 20.65 -3.57
C ASN A 124 -18.36 19.54 -3.67
N ASN A 125 -18.48 18.88 -4.83
CA ASN A 125 -19.37 17.74 -4.99
C ASN A 125 -18.94 16.56 -4.11
N ALA A 126 -17.64 16.28 -4.03
CA ALA A 126 -17.10 15.21 -3.18
C ALA A 126 -17.39 15.48 -1.69
N ALA A 127 -17.13 16.70 -1.21
CA ALA A 127 -17.45 17.13 0.14
C ALA A 127 -18.95 16.96 0.45
N PHE A 128 -19.81 17.50 -0.41
CA PHE A 128 -21.26 17.44 -0.26
C PHE A 128 -21.78 16.00 -0.23
N ASP A 129 -21.28 15.11 -1.09
CA ASP A 129 -21.75 13.73 -1.14
C ASP A 129 -21.33 12.93 0.09
N LEU A 130 -20.15 13.21 0.65
CA LEU A 130 -19.68 12.62 1.91
C LEU A 130 -20.52 13.09 3.11
N GLU A 131 -20.67 14.40 3.28
CA GLU A 131 -21.48 14.99 4.36
C GLU A 131 -22.92 14.47 4.32
N ARG A 132 -23.51 14.43 3.12
CA ARG A 132 -24.88 13.95 2.95
C ARG A 132 -25.02 12.45 3.18
N CYS A 133 -23.99 11.65 2.85
CA CYS A 133 -23.97 10.23 3.18
C CYS A 133 -24.00 10.01 4.71
N ILE A 134 -23.19 10.78 5.45
CA ILE A 134 -23.17 10.76 6.92
C ILE A 134 -24.53 11.19 7.49
N GLN A 135 -25.10 12.28 6.98
CA GLN A 135 -26.43 12.73 7.38
C GLN A 135 -27.48 11.64 7.17
N PHE A 136 -27.43 10.91 6.05
CA PHE A 136 -28.36 9.80 5.80
C PHE A 136 -28.18 8.63 6.79
N LEU A 137 -26.95 8.34 7.23
CA LEU A 137 -26.66 7.35 8.27
C LEU A 137 -27.23 7.82 9.62
N GLN A 138 -26.97 9.07 9.99
CA GLN A 138 -27.45 9.71 11.23
C GLN A 138 -28.97 9.87 11.28
N GLU A 139 -29.64 10.10 10.15
CA GLU A 139 -31.10 10.23 10.08
C GLU A 139 -31.82 8.89 9.80
N SER A 140 -31.08 7.77 9.69
CA SER A 140 -31.65 6.46 9.34
C SER A 140 -32.40 6.43 8.00
N ARG A 141 -31.98 7.22 7.01
CA ARG A 141 -32.64 7.31 5.68
C ARG A 141 -32.23 6.18 4.75
N TYR A 142 -32.58 4.94 5.13
CA TYR A 142 -32.07 3.71 4.50
C TYR A 142 -32.28 3.59 2.99
N ALA A 143 -33.35 4.16 2.45
CA ALA A 143 -33.62 4.11 1.01
C ALA A 143 -32.58 4.89 0.19
N TYR A 144 -32.01 5.95 0.76
CA TYR A 144 -30.95 6.76 0.17
C TYR A 144 -29.57 6.13 0.39
N ILE A 145 -29.35 5.55 1.58
CA ILE A 145 -28.10 4.82 1.91
C ILE A 145 -27.90 3.65 0.94
N ARG A 146 -28.95 2.86 0.66
CA ARG A 146 -28.90 1.76 -0.30
C ARG A 146 -28.91 2.22 -1.76
N GLY A 147 -29.18 3.50 -2.03
CA GLY A 147 -29.38 4.02 -3.38
C GLY A 147 -30.59 3.42 -4.10
N THR A 148 -31.59 2.91 -3.36
CA THR A 148 -32.83 2.37 -3.93
C THR A 148 -33.84 3.46 -4.28
N HIS A 149 -33.78 4.60 -3.58
CA HIS A 149 -34.64 5.76 -3.83
C HIS A 149 -33.88 6.88 -4.54
N LEU A 150 -33.98 6.90 -5.88
CA LEU A 150 -33.06 7.58 -6.80
C LEU A 150 -31.61 7.10 -6.55
N LYS A 151 -30.89 6.64 -7.58
CA LYS A 151 -29.48 6.27 -7.40
C LYS A 151 -28.65 7.54 -7.25
N THR A 152 -28.66 8.11 -6.06
CA THR A 152 -28.03 9.37 -5.70
C THR A 152 -26.53 9.19 -5.52
N ALA A 153 -25.78 10.21 -5.89
CA ALA A 153 -24.35 10.31 -5.63
C ALA A 153 -24.01 10.22 -4.13
N SER A 154 -24.91 10.59 -3.23
CA SER A 154 -24.64 10.54 -1.78
C SER A 154 -25.02 9.19 -1.13
N SER A 155 -25.14 8.11 -1.92
CA SER A 155 -25.38 6.75 -1.39
C SER A 155 -24.09 6.12 -0.89
N LEU A 156 -24.20 5.22 0.10
CA LEU A 156 -23.04 4.55 0.68
C LEU A 156 -22.23 3.78 -0.39
N ASN A 157 -22.94 3.15 -1.33
CA ASN A 157 -22.32 2.44 -2.45
C ASN A 157 -21.55 3.37 -3.41
N TYR A 158 -22.05 4.57 -3.71
CA TYR A 158 -21.30 5.53 -4.54
C TYR A 158 -20.04 6.00 -3.81
N VAL A 159 -20.18 6.40 -2.54
CA VAL A 159 -19.06 6.89 -1.74
C VAL A 159 -17.96 5.83 -1.69
N GLN A 160 -18.31 4.59 -1.35
CA GLN A 160 -17.35 3.50 -1.20
C GLN A 160 -16.75 3.01 -2.52
N MET A 161 -17.56 2.81 -3.56
CA MET A 161 -17.10 2.15 -4.79
C MET A 161 -16.56 3.11 -5.86
N VAL A 162 -16.90 4.41 -5.78
CA VAL A 162 -16.54 5.41 -6.80
C VAL A 162 -15.73 6.54 -6.19
N LEU A 163 -16.28 7.23 -5.19
CA LEU A 163 -15.64 8.43 -4.67
C LEU A 163 -14.32 8.11 -3.95
N MET A 164 -14.30 7.09 -3.09
CA MET A 164 -13.10 6.72 -2.31
C MET A 164 -11.91 6.32 -3.19
N PRO A 165 -12.03 5.40 -4.17
CA PRO A 165 -10.88 5.02 -4.99
C PRO A 165 -10.36 6.16 -5.87
N VAL A 166 -11.24 7.08 -6.30
CA VAL A 166 -10.89 8.25 -7.12
C VAL A 166 -10.19 9.31 -6.26
N LEU A 167 -10.71 9.65 -5.09
CA LEU A 167 -10.06 10.58 -4.16
C LEU A 167 -8.70 10.06 -3.70
N THR A 168 -8.61 8.77 -3.37
CA THR A 168 -7.34 8.14 -2.98
C THR A 168 -6.30 8.30 -4.10
N SER A 169 -6.68 8.01 -5.35
CA SER A 169 -5.77 8.16 -6.50
C SER A 169 -5.40 9.62 -6.78
N LEU A 170 -6.30 10.56 -6.50
CA LEU A 170 -6.05 12.00 -6.61
C LEU A 170 -5.01 12.44 -5.60
N PHE A 171 -5.24 12.17 -4.32
CA PHE A 171 -4.31 12.56 -3.27
C PHE A 171 -2.96 11.85 -3.39
N ASP A 172 -2.93 10.57 -3.76
CA ASP A 172 -1.69 9.84 -4.07
C ASP A 172 -0.90 10.51 -5.19
N HIS A 173 -1.59 10.91 -6.27
CA HIS A 173 -0.94 11.58 -7.38
C HIS A 173 -0.43 12.96 -6.99
N THR A 174 -1.24 13.72 -6.24
CA THR A 174 -0.87 15.04 -5.73
C THR A 174 0.32 14.95 -4.77
N ALA A 175 0.39 13.92 -3.92
CA ALA A 175 1.52 13.65 -3.03
C ALA A 175 2.80 13.33 -3.83
N ALA A 176 2.71 12.40 -4.78
CA ALA A 176 3.87 11.90 -5.53
C ALA A 176 4.58 12.99 -6.37
N TYR A 177 3.85 14.02 -6.79
CA TYR A 177 4.37 15.15 -7.58
C TYR A 177 4.36 16.48 -6.82
N GLU A 178 4.07 16.46 -5.51
CA GLU A 178 4.03 17.63 -4.62
C GLU A 178 3.09 18.76 -5.10
N PHE A 179 2.01 18.40 -5.78
CA PHE A 179 1.02 19.36 -6.29
C PHE A 179 0.13 19.95 -5.19
N GLY A 180 0.27 19.53 -3.94
CA GLY A 180 -0.62 19.93 -2.84
C GLY A 180 -0.58 21.43 -2.59
N GLN A 181 0.61 22.01 -2.62
CA GLN A 181 0.86 23.44 -2.45
C GLN A 181 0.43 24.28 -3.65
N ASP A 182 0.17 23.65 -4.81
CA ASP A 182 -0.36 24.33 -5.99
C ASP A 182 -1.89 24.23 -6.03
N LEU A 183 -2.46 23.02 -5.92
CA LEU A 183 -3.87 22.74 -6.19
C LEU A 183 -4.79 22.89 -4.96
N LEU A 184 -4.33 22.51 -3.76
CA LEU A 184 -5.18 22.37 -2.57
C LEU A 184 -5.23 23.66 -1.73
N LEU A 185 -5.43 24.78 -2.41
CA LEU A 185 -5.42 26.12 -1.84
C LEU A 185 -6.80 26.77 -1.94
N ASP A 186 -6.94 27.92 -1.27
CA ASP A 186 -8.10 28.81 -1.37
C ASP A 186 -9.45 28.08 -1.14
N GLU A 187 -10.43 28.23 -2.03
CA GLU A 187 -11.75 27.58 -1.90
C GLU A 187 -11.68 26.05 -1.97
N ILE A 188 -10.70 25.49 -2.71
CA ILE A 188 -10.47 24.04 -2.73
C ILE A 188 -10.01 23.56 -1.35
N GLN A 189 -9.20 24.35 -0.65
CA GLN A 189 -8.77 24.02 0.71
C GLN A 189 -9.95 23.88 1.68
N VAL A 190 -10.98 24.74 1.56
CA VAL A 190 -12.22 24.63 2.36
C VAL A 190 -12.93 23.31 2.07
N ALA A 191 -13.08 22.95 0.78
CA ALA A 191 -13.68 21.67 0.40
C ALA A 191 -12.85 20.48 0.89
N CYS A 192 -11.52 20.58 0.89
CA CYS A 192 -10.61 19.57 1.42
C CYS A 192 -10.80 19.36 2.93
N TYR A 193 -10.97 20.42 3.72
CA TYR A 193 -11.29 20.27 5.15
C TYR A 193 -12.65 19.58 5.38
N LYS A 194 -13.67 19.87 4.56
CA LYS A 194 -14.97 19.17 4.63
C LYS A 194 -14.81 17.68 4.33
N ILE A 195 -14.07 17.36 3.27
CA ILE A 195 -13.75 15.97 2.91
C ILE A 195 -13.01 15.29 4.06
N LEU A 196 -11.98 15.94 4.62
CA LEU A 196 -11.19 15.42 5.72
C LEU A 196 -12.07 15.12 6.96
N ALA A 197 -12.88 16.09 7.41
CA ALA A 197 -13.78 15.91 8.55
C ALA A 197 -14.80 14.80 8.30
N ALA A 198 -15.39 14.74 7.11
CA ALA A 198 -16.36 13.71 6.75
C ALA A 198 -15.72 12.31 6.67
N LEU A 199 -14.53 12.19 6.08
CA LEU A 199 -13.79 10.92 6.04
C LEU A 199 -13.39 10.44 7.43
N TYR A 200 -12.90 11.37 8.27
CA TYR A 200 -12.56 11.07 9.66
C TYR A 200 -13.79 10.56 10.41
N GLN A 201 -14.90 11.31 10.39
CA GLN A 201 -16.15 10.90 11.06
C GLN A 201 -16.68 9.56 10.52
N LEU A 202 -16.73 9.36 9.21
CA LEU A 202 -17.19 8.10 8.61
C LEU A 202 -16.30 6.91 9.03
N GLY A 203 -15.01 7.16 9.28
CA GLY A 203 -14.02 6.17 9.71
C GLY A 203 -13.96 5.91 11.21
N THR A 204 -14.27 6.89 12.07
CA THR A 204 -14.11 6.78 13.53
C THR A 204 -15.43 6.65 14.29
N ASP A 205 -16.54 7.17 13.77
CA ASP A 205 -17.84 7.08 14.44
C ASP A 205 -18.45 5.68 14.25
N LEU A 206 -18.23 4.83 15.25
CA LEU A 206 -18.75 3.46 15.28
C LEU A 206 -20.27 3.40 15.50
N THR A 207 -20.93 4.53 15.83
CA THR A 207 -22.38 4.58 16.10
C THR A 207 -23.23 4.77 14.85
N LEU A 208 -22.61 5.11 13.70
CA LEU A 208 -23.29 5.37 12.43
C LEU A 208 -24.07 4.17 11.89
N ASP A 209 -23.72 2.95 12.30
CA ASP A 209 -24.41 1.74 11.87
C ASP A 209 -25.80 1.59 12.49
N LYS A 210 -26.06 2.28 13.63
CA LYS A 210 -27.26 2.15 14.46
C LYS A 210 -27.66 0.69 14.72
N ASN A 211 -26.68 -0.18 14.99
CA ASN A 211 -26.83 -1.62 15.19
C ASN A 211 -27.47 -2.39 14.01
N ARG A 212 -27.40 -1.86 12.79
CA ARG A 212 -27.90 -2.54 11.59
C ARG A 212 -26.80 -3.38 10.95
N LYS A 213 -26.94 -4.70 11.05
CA LYS A 213 -25.99 -5.70 10.50
C LYS A 213 -25.49 -5.38 9.09
N PHE A 214 -26.38 -5.02 8.15
CA PHE A 214 -25.97 -4.70 6.78
C PHE A 214 -25.08 -3.45 6.69
N ILE A 215 -25.41 -2.39 7.44
CA ILE A 215 -24.64 -1.14 7.42
C ILE A 215 -23.29 -1.37 8.11
N LYS A 216 -23.29 -2.07 9.24
CA LYS A 216 -22.08 -2.47 9.95
C LYS A 216 -21.10 -3.21 9.03
N ILE A 217 -21.56 -4.28 8.37
CA ILE A 217 -20.73 -5.04 7.41
C ILE A 217 -20.22 -4.14 6.28
N ALA A 218 -21.05 -3.26 5.75
CA ALA A 218 -20.66 -2.37 4.66
C ALA A 218 -19.64 -1.30 5.09
N LEU A 219 -19.76 -0.74 6.30
CA LEU A 219 -18.81 0.23 6.85
C LEU A 219 -17.50 -0.46 7.22
N ASP A 220 -17.54 -1.56 7.97
CA ASP A 220 -16.35 -2.27 8.43
C ASP A 220 -15.52 -2.81 7.26
N ARG A 221 -16.16 -3.34 6.21
CA ARG A 221 -15.46 -3.80 4.99
C ARG A 221 -14.70 -2.68 4.28
N ASN A 222 -15.21 -1.46 4.30
CA ASN A 222 -14.64 -0.32 3.55
C ASN A 222 -13.83 0.65 4.42
N ARG A 223 -13.86 0.50 5.75
CA ARG A 223 -13.09 1.32 6.70
C ARG A 223 -11.60 1.42 6.33
N PRO A 224 -10.92 0.33 5.93
CA PRO A 224 -9.51 0.43 5.53
C PRO A 224 -9.29 1.29 4.29
N SER A 225 -10.24 1.30 3.34
CA SER A 225 -10.16 2.16 2.16
C SER A 225 -10.30 3.65 2.53
N ILE A 226 -11.08 3.96 3.57
CA ILE A 226 -11.16 5.31 4.13
C ILE A 226 -9.80 5.69 4.75
N GLY A 227 -9.18 4.78 5.50
CA GLY A 227 -7.84 4.97 6.05
C GLY A 227 -6.77 5.22 5.00
N SER A 228 -6.76 4.44 3.93
CA SER A 228 -5.86 4.67 2.79
C SER A 228 -6.09 6.03 2.14
N CYS A 229 -7.34 6.46 2.00
CA CYS A 229 -7.68 7.78 1.46
C CYS A 229 -7.21 8.91 2.38
N LEU A 230 -7.38 8.76 3.70
CA LEU A 230 -6.90 9.73 4.71
C LEU A 230 -5.38 9.77 4.79
N GLY A 231 -4.69 8.63 4.68
CA GLY A 231 -3.24 8.56 4.56
C GLY A 231 -2.74 9.26 3.30
N ALA A 232 -3.36 9.02 2.15
CA ALA A 232 -3.05 9.71 0.90
C ALA A 232 -3.27 11.24 1.02
N PHE A 233 -4.37 11.66 1.65
CA PHE A 233 -4.65 13.07 1.94
C PHE A 233 -3.57 13.69 2.85
N ALA A 234 -3.21 13.00 3.94
CA ALA A 234 -2.23 13.46 4.90
C ALA A 234 -0.82 13.63 4.30
N ALA A 235 -0.50 12.89 3.25
CA ALA A 235 0.76 12.99 2.52
C ALA A 235 0.82 14.15 1.50
N THR A 236 -0.24 14.93 1.32
CA THR A 236 -0.28 15.99 0.31
C THR A 236 -0.89 17.31 0.77
N PHE A 237 -1.74 17.30 1.78
CA PHE A 237 -2.45 18.51 2.20
C PHE A 237 -1.46 19.56 2.74
N PRO A 238 -1.47 20.81 2.22
CA PRO A 238 -0.43 21.79 2.50
C PRO A 238 -0.56 22.49 3.87
N VAL A 239 -1.45 22.01 4.75
CA VAL A 239 -1.70 22.58 6.07
C VAL A 239 -1.66 21.48 7.15
N ALA A 240 -0.99 21.76 8.27
CA ALA A 240 -0.74 20.83 9.36
C ALA A 240 -2.02 20.63 10.21
N PHE A 241 -2.99 19.91 9.64
CA PHE A 241 -4.34 19.82 10.20
C PHE A 241 -4.43 19.11 11.56
N LEU A 242 -3.39 18.38 12.01
CA LEU A 242 -3.32 17.82 13.36
C LEU A 242 -2.63 18.76 14.37
N GLU A 243 -2.12 19.90 13.90
CA GLU A 243 -1.46 20.95 14.67
C GLU A 243 -2.13 22.32 14.39
N PRO A 244 -3.44 22.49 14.67
CA PRO A 244 -4.18 23.70 14.29
C PRO A 244 -3.56 25.00 14.84
N MET A 245 -2.85 24.92 15.96
CA MET A 245 -2.12 26.04 16.54
C MET A 245 -1.03 26.61 15.62
N MET A 246 -0.47 25.80 14.72
CA MET A 246 0.58 26.19 13.78
C MET A 246 0.01 26.75 12.46
N ASN A 247 -1.28 26.54 12.18
CA ASN A 247 -1.89 26.93 10.90
C ASN A 247 -1.87 28.44 10.64
N LYS A 248 -1.82 29.28 11.67
CA LYS A 248 -1.67 30.73 11.52
C LYS A 248 -0.30 31.13 10.97
N GLN A 249 0.73 30.32 11.25
CA GLN A 249 2.10 30.55 10.80
C GLN A 249 2.34 30.02 9.38
N ASN A 250 1.44 29.17 8.86
CA ASN A 250 1.58 28.54 7.56
C ASN A 250 1.13 29.48 6.40
N PRO A 251 2.02 29.83 5.43
CA PRO A 251 1.67 30.70 4.30
C PRO A 251 0.62 30.16 3.33
N PHE A 252 0.43 28.84 3.30
CA PHE A 252 -0.56 28.15 2.47
C PHE A 252 -1.92 28.03 3.17
N SER A 253 -1.99 28.38 4.44
CA SER A 253 -3.21 28.33 5.23
C SER A 253 -4.19 29.40 4.79
N ILE A 254 -5.46 29.02 4.70
CA ILE A 254 -6.58 29.91 4.43
C ILE A 254 -6.69 31.05 5.46
N HIS A 255 -6.18 30.85 6.69
CA HIS A 255 -6.08 31.88 7.73
C HIS A 255 -5.35 33.14 7.25
N ASN A 256 -4.36 32.99 6.37
CA ASN A 256 -3.55 34.10 5.87
C ASN A 256 -4.04 34.64 4.52
N ARG A 257 -4.99 33.96 3.85
CA ARG A 257 -5.37 34.25 2.46
C ARG A 257 -6.81 34.69 2.26
N ILE A 258 -7.76 34.13 3.04
CA ILE A 258 -9.20 34.36 2.87
C ILE A 258 -9.85 34.88 4.15
N ALA A 259 -9.23 34.67 5.33
CA ALA A 259 -9.84 35.01 6.62
C ALA A 259 -10.25 36.49 6.76
N ASP A 260 -9.60 37.42 6.07
CA ASP A 260 -9.99 38.84 6.12
C ASP A 260 -11.24 39.20 5.31
N GLN A 261 -11.78 38.28 4.50
CA GLN A 261 -12.83 38.60 3.51
C GLN A 261 -14.23 38.07 3.86
N SER A 262 -14.39 37.08 4.75
CA SER A 262 -15.72 36.55 5.11
C SER A 262 -15.77 35.88 6.49
N LEU A 263 -16.72 36.31 7.34
CA LEU A 263 -17.04 35.70 8.64
C LEU A 263 -17.50 34.23 8.50
N GLU A 264 -18.18 33.89 7.40
CA GLU A 264 -18.62 32.52 7.13
C GLU A 264 -17.42 31.59 6.88
N ALA A 265 -16.38 32.08 6.22
CA ALA A 265 -15.15 31.31 6.01
C ALA A 265 -14.44 31.05 7.35
N GLN A 266 -14.38 32.05 8.24
CA GLN A 266 -13.78 31.90 9.57
C GLN A 266 -14.53 30.88 10.45
N GLU A 267 -15.87 30.92 10.45
CA GLU A 267 -16.69 29.97 11.22
C GLU A 267 -16.49 28.53 10.71
N ILE A 268 -16.41 28.36 9.40
CA ILE A 268 -16.15 27.07 8.76
C ILE A 268 -14.76 26.55 9.16
N ILE A 269 -13.73 27.39 9.15
CA ILE A 269 -12.36 27.01 9.54
C ILE A 269 -12.30 26.56 11.01
N VAL A 270 -12.91 27.32 11.92
CA VAL A 270 -12.92 26.94 13.35
C VAL A 270 -13.65 25.61 13.57
N LYS A 271 -14.82 25.42 12.94
CA LYS A 271 -15.54 24.13 13.01
C LYS A 271 -14.69 22.97 12.50
N MET A 272 -13.95 23.19 11.41
CA MET A 272 -13.07 22.18 10.81
C MET A 272 -11.86 21.85 11.69
N GLU A 273 -11.26 22.85 12.33
CA GLU A 273 -10.13 22.66 13.25
C GLU A 273 -10.53 21.90 14.51
N THR A 274 -11.79 22.02 14.95
CA THR A 274 -12.31 21.26 16.09
C THR A 274 -12.86 19.87 15.73
N ALA A 275 -13.01 19.56 14.44
CA ALA A 275 -13.63 18.30 14.00
C ALA A 275 -12.70 17.09 14.17
N ILE A 276 -11.39 17.32 14.26
CA ILE A 276 -10.37 16.28 14.33
C ILE A 276 -9.52 16.54 15.58
N PRO A 277 -9.26 15.51 16.40
CA PRO A 277 -8.37 15.66 17.54
C PRO A 277 -6.95 16.04 17.13
N SER A 278 -6.22 16.65 18.05
CA SER A 278 -4.81 17.00 17.87
C SER A 278 -3.93 15.76 17.70
N LEU A 279 -2.74 15.94 17.13
CA LEU A 279 -1.74 14.87 16.97
C LEU A 279 -1.48 14.13 18.29
N GLU A 280 -1.36 14.87 19.39
CA GLU A 280 -1.08 14.31 20.72
C GLU A 280 -2.24 13.45 21.24
N GLU A 281 -3.49 13.89 21.05
CA GLU A 281 -4.68 13.13 21.45
C GLU A 281 -4.80 11.81 20.68
N ILE A 282 -4.58 11.86 19.36
CA ILE A 282 -4.62 10.66 18.52
C ILE A 282 -3.49 9.68 18.92
N LEU A 283 -2.28 10.16 19.15
CA LEU A 283 -1.16 9.31 19.59
C LEU A 283 -1.44 8.68 20.97
N LYS A 284 -2.03 9.43 21.90
CA LYS A 284 -2.47 8.91 23.21
C LYS A 284 -3.56 7.84 23.06
N GLU A 285 -4.50 8.02 22.14
CA GLU A 285 -5.54 7.02 21.85
C GLU A 285 -4.94 5.71 21.32
N VAL A 286 -3.99 5.81 20.36
CA VAL A 286 -3.26 4.63 19.84
C VAL A 286 -2.44 3.96 20.95
N GLN A 287 -1.74 4.75 21.78
CA GLN A 287 -0.96 4.23 22.90
C GLN A 287 -1.85 3.45 23.87
N LYS A 288 -2.97 4.02 24.29
CA LYS A 288 -3.95 3.37 25.17
C LYS A 288 -4.47 2.07 24.58
N PHE A 289 -4.81 2.06 23.29
CA PHE A 289 -5.27 0.86 22.59
C PHE A 289 -4.26 -0.29 22.65
N VAL A 290 -2.97 0.01 22.45
CA VAL A 290 -1.89 -0.99 22.49
C VAL A 290 -1.58 -1.45 23.92
N ASP A 291 -1.50 -0.52 24.88
CA ASP A 291 -1.17 -0.83 26.27
C ASP A 291 -2.27 -1.64 26.98
N GLU A 292 -3.54 -1.33 26.68
CA GLU A 292 -4.70 -2.07 27.23
C GLU A 292 -5.01 -3.35 26.44
N ALA A 293 -4.23 -3.67 25.39
CA ALA A 293 -4.43 -4.83 24.51
C ALA A 293 -5.89 -4.96 24.00
N ILE A 294 -6.49 -3.83 23.62
CA ILE A 294 -7.86 -3.77 23.13
C ILE A 294 -7.95 -4.53 21.80
N SER A 295 -9.01 -5.33 21.62
CA SER A 295 -9.21 -6.06 20.37
C SER A 295 -9.58 -5.13 19.20
N HIS A 296 -9.08 -5.45 18.00
CA HIS A 296 -9.43 -4.74 16.76
C HIS A 296 -10.95 -4.67 16.54
N ASP A 297 -11.69 -5.71 16.91
CA ASP A 297 -13.16 -5.73 16.76
C ASP A 297 -13.88 -4.66 17.60
N GLN A 298 -13.26 -4.22 18.70
CA GLN A 298 -13.83 -3.21 19.60
C GLN A 298 -13.53 -1.79 19.11
N SER A 299 -12.31 -1.55 18.63
CA SER A 299 -11.85 -0.24 18.16
C SER A 299 -11.14 -0.35 16.81
N PRO A 300 -11.85 -0.72 15.73
CA PRO A 300 -11.21 -0.97 14.42
C PRO A 300 -10.64 0.30 13.79
N HIS A 301 -11.17 1.47 14.17
CA HIS A 301 -10.73 2.77 13.66
C HIS A 301 -9.28 3.09 14.03
N ILE A 302 -8.74 2.54 15.13
CA ILE A 302 -7.34 2.75 15.51
C ILE A 302 -6.41 2.24 14.40
N ILE A 303 -6.59 0.98 13.99
CA ILE A 303 -5.73 0.32 13.00
C ILE A 303 -6.11 0.71 11.58
N ASP A 304 -7.40 0.78 11.27
CA ASP A 304 -7.86 0.97 9.90
C ASP A 304 -7.92 2.43 9.47
N ILE A 305 -7.89 3.40 10.39
CA ILE A 305 -7.99 4.84 10.10
C ILE A 305 -6.79 5.62 10.65
N LEU A 306 -6.58 5.57 11.97
CA LEU A 306 -5.59 6.44 12.63
C LEU A 306 -4.16 6.06 12.24
N LEU A 307 -3.82 4.76 12.24
CA LEU A 307 -2.47 4.32 11.87
C LEU A 307 -2.07 4.70 10.43
N PRO A 308 -2.85 4.43 9.36
CA PRO A 308 -2.52 4.89 8.01
C PRO A 308 -2.37 6.41 7.91
N MET A 309 -3.25 7.18 8.59
CA MET A 309 -3.21 8.64 8.59
C MET A 309 -1.93 9.16 9.25
N LEU A 310 -1.62 8.68 10.46
CA LEU A 310 -0.42 9.08 11.20
C LEU A 310 0.87 8.67 10.47
N CYS A 311 0.91 7.46 9.90
CA CYS A 311 2.08 6.96 9.19
C CYS A 311 2.41 7.76 7.93
N SER A 312 1.42 8.42 7.32
CA SER A 312 1.64 9.35 6.20
C SER A 312 1.81 10.80 6.65
N TYR A 313 1.12 11.24 7.72
CA TYR A 313 1.22 12.60 8.24
C TYR A 313 2.61 12.92 8.81
N LEU A 314 3.13 12.05 9.68
CA LEU A 314 4.36 12.33 10.43
C LEU A 314 5.58 12.52 9.50
N PRO A 315 5.88 11.65 8.53
CA PRO A 315 7.02 11.85 7.64
C PRO A 315 6.90 13.11 6.77
N PHE A 316 5.68 13.42 6.33
CA PHE A 316 5.41 14.58 5.48
C PHE A 316 5.75 15.88 6.23
N TRP A 317 5.26 16.02 7.46
CA TRP A 317 5.47 17.21 8.28
C TRP A 317 6.83 17.25 8.99
N TRP A 318 7.47 16.10 9.21
CA TRP A 318 8.83 16.02 9.72
C TRP A 318 9.83 16.69 8.77
N ASN A 319 9.66 16.54 7.44
CA ASN A 319 10.55 17.16 6.43
C ASN A 319 10.61 18.70 6.53
N VAL A 320 9.58 19.33 7.07
CA VAL A 320 9.48 20.79 7.27
C VAL A 320 9.42 21.17 8.75
N GLY A 321 9.72 20.21 9.63
CA GLY A 321 9.72 20.38 11.07
C GLY A 321 11.08 20.84 11.63
N PRO A 322 11.18 21.01 12.96
CA PRO A 322 12.35 21.59 13.62
C PRO A 322 13.66 20.79 13.41
N ASP A 323 13.57 19.49 13.15
CA ASP A 323 14.75 18.64 12.93
C ASP A 323 15.44 18.93 11.58
N ASN A 324 14.70 19.48 10.61
CA ASN A 324 15.16 19.63 9.22
C ASN A 324 15.22 21.10 8.75
N VAL A 325 14.66 22.03 9.51
CA VAL A 325 14.62 23.47 9.18
C VAL A 325 15.49 24.26 10.17
N ASN A 326 16.24 25.24 9.67
CA ASN A 326 17.13 26.04 10.52
C ASN A 326 16.32 26.90 11.52
N PRO A 327 16.68 26.91 12.82
CA PRO A 327 15.98 27.71 13.84
C PRO A 327 15.94 29.22 13.56
N SER A 328 16.90 29.71 12.76
CA SER A 328 17.06 31.12 12.41
C SER A 328 16.04 31.64 11.40
N GLU A 329 15.29 30.76 10.71
CA GLU A 329 14.32 31.16 9.67
C GLU A 329 12.94 31.58 10.20
N GLY A 330 12.73 31.53 11.53
CA GLY A 330 11.62 32.24 12.20
C GLY A 330 10.22 31.81 11.75
N ASN A 331 9.62 30.92 12.54
CA ASN A 331 8.29 30.30 12.44
C ASN A 331 8.29 28.95 11.69
N HIS A 332 8.10 27.87 12.46
CA HIS A 332 7.92 26.54 11.92
C HIS A 332 6.45 26.36 11.51
N VAL A 333 6.21 25.78 10.33
CA VAL A 333 4.84 25.45 9.89
C VAL A 333 4.29 24.17 10.54
N SER A 334 5.16 23.43 11.23
CA SER A 334 4.91 22.17 11.94
C SER A 334 5.94 22.01 13.07
N MET A 335 5.56 21.36 14.16
CA MET A 335 6.45 21.01 15.27
C MET A 335 6.77 19.50 15.31
N VAL A 336 6.44 18.75 14.25
CA VAL A 336 6.74 17.33 14.16
C VAL A 336 8.25 17.09 14.13
N THR A 337 8.72 16.30 15.10
CA THR A 337 10.10 15.80 15.21
C THR A 337 10.15 14.29 14.96
N CYS A 338 11.33 13.67 15.05
CA CYS A 338 11.46 12.22 14.96
C CYS A 338 10.84 11.47 16.15
N ALA A 339 10.56 12.13 17.28
CA ALA A 339 10.09 11.48 18.50
C ALA A 339 8.67 10.85 18.36
N PRO A 340 7.64 11.55 17.82
CA PRO A 340 6.35 10.92 17.51
C PRO A 340 6.44 9.74 16.54
N MET A 341 7.34 9.79 15.54
CA MET A 341 7.56 8.70 14.59
C MET A 341 8.12 7.46 15.28
N ASN A 342 9.14 7.63 16.13
CA ASN A 342 9.72 6.55 16.91
C ASN A 342 8.73 5.94 17.91
N THR A 343 7.92 6.78 18.55
CA THR A 343 6.85 6.34 19.46
C THR A 343 5.82 5.51 18.72
N LEU A 344 5.34 5.98 17.57
CA LEU A 344 4.37 5.26 16.75
C LEU A 344 4.93 3.93 16.23
N LEU A 345 6.20 3.90 15.79
CA LEU A 345 6.86 2.67 15.34
C LEU A 345 6.95 1.63 16.47
N ARG A 346 7.35 2.07 17.67
CA ARG A 346 7.35 1.22 18.87
C ARG A 346 5.97 0.62 19.14
N LEU A 347 4.92 1.45 19.06
CA LEU A 347 3.53 1.03 19.25
C LEU A 347 3.07 0.00 18.22
N VAL A 348 3.35 0.25 16.94
CA VAL A 348 2.99 -0.68 15.86
C VAL A 348 3.71 -2.02 16.01
N LEU A 349 4.99 -2.03 16.32
CA LEU A 349 5.73 -3.27 16.52
C LEU A 349 5.25 -4.04 17.76
N ARG A 350 4.89 -3.35 18.86
CA ARG A 350 4.24 -3.98 20.01
C ARG A 350 2.87 -4.55 19.65
N LEU A 351 2.09 -3.83 18.85
CA LEU A 351 0.80 -4.30 18.34
C LEU A 351 0.97 -5.58 17.49
N ILE A 352 1.92 -5.60 16.56
CA ILE A 352 2.26 -6.81 15.78
C ILE A 352 2.65 -7.94 16.74
N MET A 353 3.53 -7.65 17.71
CA MET A 353 3.99 -8.62 18.69
C MET A 353 2.84 -9.23 19.50
N ASN A 354 1.87 -8.44 19.93
CA ASN A 354 0.71 -8.92 20.67
C ASN A 354 -0.20 -9.83 19.83
N ASN A 355 -0.21 -9.66 18.50
CA ASN A 355 -1.07 -10.39 17.57
C ASN A 355 -0.38 -11.53 16.79
N VAL A 356 0.93 -11.76 16.99
CA VAL A 356 1.62 -12.94 16.43
C VAL A 356 0.89 -14.22 16.85
N GLY A 357 0.45 -14.99 15.85
CA GLY A 357 -0.25 -16.25 16.01
C GLY A 357 -1.76 -16.16 16.19
N VAL A 358 -2.35 -14.97 16.15
CA VAL A 358 -3.80 -14.77 16.32
C VAL A 358 -4.51 -14.88 14.96
N GLU A 359 -5.50 -15.76 14.83
CA GLU A 359 -6.19 -16.02 13.56
C GLU A 359 -6.95 -14.79 13.03
N ASN A 360 -7.72 -14.13 13.90
CA ASN A 360 -8.62 -13.02 13.55
C ASN A 360 -7.90 -11.66 13.47
N SER A 361 -6.85 -11.54 12.63
CA SER A 361 -6.11 -10.28 12.43
C SER A 361 -5.85 -10.01 10.95
N PRO A 362 -6.89 -9.80 10.11
CA PRO A 362 -6.73 -9.57 8.67
C PRO A 362 -6.00 -8.27 8.35
N TRP A 363 -5.96 -7.31 9.29
CA TRP A 363 -5.24 -6.05 9.14
C TRP A 363 -3.71 -6.23 9.11
N MET A 364 -3.17 -7.33 9.65
CA MET A 364 -1.73 -7.60 9.69
C MET A 364 -1.11 -7.73 8.30
N THR A 365 -1.88 -8.07 7.27
CA THR A 365 -1.36 -8.13 5.88
C THR A 365 -1.01 -6.76 5.32
N ARG A 366 -1.54 -5.68 5.90
CA ARG A 366 -1.42 -4.31 5.37
C ARG A 366 -0.57 -3.40 6.26
N ILE A 367 -0.39 -3.74 7.54
CA ILE A 367 0.23 -2.85 8.53
C ILE A 367 1.63 -2.40 8.13
N ALA A 368 2.40 -3.31 7.52
CA ALA A 368 3.73 -3.00 7.03
C ALA A 368 3.72 -1.90 5.94
N GLY A 369 2.76 -1.94 5.01
CA GLY A 369 2.74 -1.08 3.83
C GLY A 369 2.63 0.41 4.14
N TYR A 370 1.93 0.80 5.21
CA TYR A 370 1.91 2.19 5.68
C TYR A 370 3.00 2.47 6.74
N THR A 371 3.31 1.51 7.62
CA THR A 371 4.26 1.72 8.73
C THR A 371 5.71 1.92 8.24
N GLN A 372 6.09 1.35 7.09
CA GLN A 372 7.41 1.60 6.52
C GLN A 372 7.70 3.09 6.32
N GLN A 373 6.67 3.93 6.13
CA GLN A 373 6.85 5.37 5.86
C GLN A 373 7.47 6.12 7.04
N ILE A 374 7.28 5.65 8.29
CA ILE A 374 7.83 6.31 9.48
C ILE A 374 9.24 5.84 9.87
N ILE A 375 9.75 4.79 9.21
CA ILE A 375 11.14 4.32 9.40
C ILE A 375 12.06 5.18 8.52
N ILE A 376 12.45 6.34 9.04
CA ILE A 376 13.36 7.29 8.35
C ILE A 376 14.52 7.66 9.27
N ASN A 377 14.18 8.13 10.47
CA ASN A 377 15.13 8.47 11.53
C ASN A 377 14.80 7.68 12.81
N SER A 378 14.85 6.36 12.69
CA SER A 378 14.57 5.42 13.79
C SER A 378 15.68 5.43 14.84
N SER A 379 15.30 5.43 16.12
CA SER A 379 16.19 5.35 17.27
C SER A 379 16.80 3.95 17.40
N GLU A 380 18.06 3.90 17.84
CA GLU A 380 18.79 2.66 18.13
C GLU A 380 18.14 1.85 19.27
N GLU A 381 17.45 2.53 20.20
CA GLU A 381 16.74 1.91 21.32
C GLU A 381 15.59 0.98 20.88
N LEU A 382 15.14 1.10 19.63
CA LEU A 382 14.09 0.22 19.09
C LEU A 382 14.59 -1.22 18.91
N LEU A 383 15.91 -1.42 18.79
CA LEU A 383 16.51 -2.74 18.60
C LEU A 383 16.24 -3.64 19.80
N SER A 384 16.56 -3.17 21.01
CA SER A 384 16.37 -3.93 22.25
C SER A 384 14.88 -4.13 22.56
N GLU A 385 14.07 -3.09 22.42
CA GLU A 385 12.62 -3.19 22.41
C GLU A 385 12.03 -2.28 21.34
N PRO A 386 11.16 -2.75 20.43
CA PRO A 386 10.53 -4.08 20.39
C PRO A 386 11.06 -5.04 19.31
N TYR A 387 12.07 -4.66 18.50
CA TYR A 387 12.50 -5.49 17.36
C TYR A 387 13.02 -6.87 17.77
N LEU A 388 13.92 -6.95 18.75
CA LEU A 388 14.52 -8.20 19.20
C LEU A 388 13.48 -9.16 19.83
N PRO A 389 12.65 -8.76 20.80
CA PRO A 389 11.59 -9.60 21.36
C PRO A 389 10.60 -10.12 20.31
N LEU A 390 10.24 -9.29 19.33
CA LEU A 390 9.36 -9.68 18.24
C LEU A 390 10.02 -10.74 17.33
N ALA A 391 11.28 -10.54 16.96
CA ALA A 391 12.05 -11.53 16.20
C ALA A 391 12.15 -12.87 16.95
N GLU A 392 12.40 -12.84 18.25
CA GLU A 392 12.46 -14.04 19.09
C GLU A 392 11.11 -14.77 19.13
N LYS A 393 10.01 -14.03 19.29
CA LYS A 393 8.66 -14.61 19.32
C LYS A 393 8.30 -15.31 18.01
N ILE A 394 8.59 -14.69 16.87
CA ILE A 394 8.35 -15.28 15.55
C ILE A 394 9.24 -16.52 15.36
N ARG A 395 10.53 -16.43 15.71
CA ARG A 395 11.47 -17.57 15.63
C ARG A 395 10.97 -18.78 16.40
N LYS A 396 10.60 -18.62 17.68
CA LYS A 396 10.07 -19.71 18.52
C LYS A 396 8.84 -20.37 17.89
N ARG A 397 7.96 -19.57 17.29
CA ARG A 397 6.78 -20.09 16.58
C ARG A 397 7.17 -20.87 15.33
N THR A 398 8.13 -20.37 14.55
CA THR A 398 8.68 -21.08 13.38
C THR A 398 9.31 -22.41 13.75
N GLU A 399 10.12 -22.46 14.83
CA GLU A 399 10.73 -23.71 15.32
C GLU A 399 9.66 -24.74 15.72
N HIS A 400 8.63 -24.29 16.44
CA HIS A 400 7.50 -25.15 16.83
C HIS A 400 6.74 -25.70 15.63
N MET A 401 6.46 -24.86 14.62
CA MET A 401 5.79 -25.27 13.38
C MET A 401 6.61 -26.24 12.56
N TYR A 402 7.91 -25.97 12.43
CA TYR A 402 8.81 -26.84 11.69
C TYR A 402 8.94 -28.23 12.37
N LEU A 403 9.02 -28.28 13.69
CA LEU A 403 9.02 -29.54 14.44
C LEU A 403 7.69 -30.30 14.30
N LYS A 404 6.56 -29.59 14.34
CA LYS A 404 5.23 -30.17 14.13
C LYS A 404 5.12 -30.81 12.73
N GLU A 405 5.59 -30.12 11.70
CA GLU A 405 5.65 -30.65 10.33
C GLU A 405 6.49 -31.93 10.26
N GLU A 406 7.72 -31.93 10.80
CA GLU A 406 8.62 -33.08 10.74
C GLU A 406 8.04 -34.31 11.46
N ASN A 407 7.37 -34.11 12.61
CA ASN A 407 6.70 -35.19 13.32
C ASN A 407 5.53 -35.80 12.53
N LEU A 408 4.84 -35.00 11.72
CA LEU A 408 3.73 -35.44 10.89
C LEU A 408 4.18 -35.98 9.53
N ARG A 409 5.44 -35.79 9.13
CA ARG A 409 5.95 -36.14 7.80
C ARG A 409 5.76 -37.60 7.39
N GLY A 410 5.86 -38.54 8.35
CA GLY A 410 5.58 -39.95 8.10
C GLY A 410 4.10 -40.24 7.89
N PHE A 411 3.24 -39.57 8.67
CA PHE A 411 1.79 -39.69 8.62
C PHE A 411 1.20 -39.04 7.36
N LEU A 412 1.72 -37.87 6.96
CA LEU A 412 1.32 -37.11 5.77
C LEU A 412 1.56 -37.86 4.45
N LYS A 413 2.41 -38.90 4.45
CA LYS A 413 2.61 -39.78 3.28
C LYS A 413 1.49 -40.80 3.09
N SER A 414 0.62 -40.99 4.08
CA SER A 414 -0.49 -41.95 4.02
C SER A 414 -1.75 -41.29 3.46
N SER A 415 -2.45 -41.94 2.51
CA SER A 415 -3.61 -41.36 1.81
C SER A 415 -4.94 -41.69 2.50
N THR A 416 -5.08 -41.38 3.79
CA THR A 416 -6.35 -41.54 4.54
C THR A 416 -7.08 -40.20 4.68
N GLU A 417 -8.40 -40.22 4.92
CA GLU A 417 -9.19 -38.99 5.13
C GLU A 417 -8.71 -38.17 6.34
N ASP A 418 -8.25 -38.85 7.40
CA ASP A 418 -7.65 -38.23 8.59
C ASP A 418 -6.36 -37.47 8.24
N THR A 419 -5.58 -37.96 7.26
CA THR A 419 -4.39 -37.25 6.79
C THR A 419 -4.73 -35.92 6.13
N SER A 420 -5.80 -35.87 5.32
CA SER A 420 -6.20 -34.64 4.64
C SER A 420 -6.68 -33.55 5.61
N GLN A 421 -7.35 -33.92 6.71
CA GLN A 421 -7.77 -32.95 7.73
C GLN A 421 -6.58 -32.36 8.49
N VAL A 422 -5.63 -33.20 8.90
CA VAL A 422 -4.40 -32.77 9.59
C VAL A 422 -3.52 -31.91 8.68
N GLU A 423 -3.44 -32.26 7.39
CA GLU A 423 -2.73 -31.46 6.40
C GLU A 423 -3.36 -30.05 6.24
N GLY A 424 -4.69 -29.96 6.21
CA GLY A 424 -5.39 -28.68 6.15
C GLY A 424 -5.11 -27.79 7.36
N GLN A 425 -5.13 -28.34 8.57
CA GLN A 425 -4.79 -27.60 9.80
C GLN A 425 -3.33 -27.11 9.80
N LEU A 426 -2.40 -27.96 9.35
CA LEU A 426 -1.00 -27.59 9.20
C LEU A 426 -0.85 -26.41 8.22
N GLN A 427 -1.61 -26.43 7.12
CA GLN A 427 -1.62 -25.37 6.12
C GLN A 427 -2.10 -24.04 6.69
N GLU A 428 -3.21 -24.03 7.45
CA GLU A 428 -3.75 -22.83 8.09
C GLU A 428 -2.76 -22.20 9.10
N GLU A 429 -2.08 -23.03 9.88
CA GLU A 429 -1.08 -22.54 10.84
C GLU A 429 0.17 -21.95 10.16
N TRP A 430 0.63 -22.56 9.06
CA TRP A 430 1.70 -21.99 8.23
C TRP A 430 1.27 -20.67 7.58
N GLN A 431 0.03 -20.57 7.11
CA GLN A 431 -0.52 -19.33 6.54
C GLN A 431 -0.47 -18.18 7.56
N ILE A 432 -0.82 -18.43 8.82
CA ILE A 432 -0.76 -17.43 9.91
C ILE A 432 0.69 -17.02 10.17
N LEU A 433 1.61 -17.98 10.24
CA LEU A 433 3.03 -17.67 10.48
C LEU A 433 3.63 -16.85 9.34
N VAL A 434 3.30 -17.17 8.08
CA VAL A 434 3.70 -16.37 6.90
C VAL A 434 3.18 -14.95 7.03
N ARG A 435 1.90 -14.76 7.37
CA ARG A 435 1.33 -13.42 7.59
C ARG A 435 2.09 -12.64 8.66
N ASP A 436 2.41 -13.27 9.79
CA ASP A 436 3.13 -12.61 10.89
C ASP A 436 4.54 -12.18 10.46
N ILE A 437 5.23 -13.03 9.68
CA ILE A 437 6.53 -12.72 9.09
C ILE A 437 6.40 -11.52 8.14
N TYR A 438 5.40 -11.50 7.26
CA TYR A 438 5.18 -10.40 6.30
C TYR A 438 4.66 -9.11 6.96
N ALA A 439 4.12 -9.16 8.17
CA ALA A 439 3.84 -7.97 8.97
C ALA A 439 5.12 -7.37 9.58
N PHE A 440 6.12 -8.20 9.90
CA PHE A 440 7.34 -7.80 10.60
C PHE A 440 8.53 -7.51 9.68
N TYR A 441 8.85 -8.42 8.76
CA TYR A 441 10.07 -8.37 7.94
C TYR A 441 10.22 -7.09 7.12
N PRO A 442 9.18 -6.53 6.48
CA PRO A 442 9.33 -5.29 5.74
C PRO A 442 9.75 -4.11 6.64
N LEU A 443 9.41 -4.14 7.93
CA LEU A 443 9.82 -3.15 8.93
C LEU A 443 11.24 -3.42 9.43
N LEU A 444 11.59 -4.69 9.64
CA LEU A 444 12.93 -5.10 10.05
C LEU A 444 13.97 -4.76 8.97
N ILE A 445 13.69 -5.10 7.70
CA ILE A 445 14.56 -4.83 6.55
C ILE A 445 14.93 -3.34 6.52
N LYS A 446 13.93 -2.47 6.59
CA LYS A 446 14.13 -1.02 6.51
C LYS A 446 14.89 -0.46 7.71
N TYR A 447 14.64 -0.99 8.90
CA TYR A 447 15.36 -0.60 10.12
C TYR A 447 16.83 -1.04 10.08
N VAL A 448 17.11 -2.28 9.67
CA VAL A 448 18.48 -2.80 9.51
C VAL A 448 19.27 -1.98 8.49
N ASP A 449 18.66 -1.62 7.35
CA ASP A 449 19.32 -0.79 6.34
C ASP A 449 19.70 0.59 6.90
N GLN A 450 18.80 1.20 7.67
CA GLN A 450 19.05 2.49 8.33
C GLN A 450 20.20 2.40 9.36
N GLN A 451 20.24 1.31 10.15
CA GLN A 451 21.22 1.13 11.22
C GLN A 451 22.55 0.50 10.77
N ARG A 452 22.62 0.01 9.52
CA ARG A 452 23.77 -0.73 8.98
C ARG A 452 25.11 -0.03 9.23
N ASN A 453 25.18 1.27 8.95
CA ASN A 453 26.43 2.02 9.12
C ASN A 453 26.87 2.16 10.58
N HIS A 454 25.91 2.27 11.51
CA HIS A 454 26.19 2.31 12.94
C HIS A 454 26.70 0.94 13.41
N TRP A 455 25.97 -0.13 13.08
CA TRP A 455 26.35 -1.49 13.51
C TRP A 455 27.68 -1.94 12.91
N LEU A 456 28.06 -1.47 11.71
CA LEU A 456 29.39 -1.75 11.14
C LEU A 456 30.53 -1.06 11.92
N LYS A 457 30.22 0.01 12.66
CA LYS A 457 31.19 0.78 13.45
C LYS A 457 31.20 0.36 14.92
N ASN A 458 30.07 -0.05 15.47
CA ASN A 458 29.89 -0.37 16.88
C ASN A 458 29.49 -1.84 17.05
N ASN A 459 30.09 -2.53 18.01
CA ASN A 459 29.74 -3.93 18.27
C ASN A 459 28.45 -4.00 19.10
N ILE A 460 27.32 -4.34 18.46
CA ILE A 460 26.00 -4.41 19.09
C ILE A 460 25.57 -5.88 19.17
N VAL A 461 25.49 -6.44 20.38
CA VAL A 461 25.18 -7.87 20.61
C VAL A 461 23.74 -8.18 20.23
N GLU A 462 22.81 -7.27 20.50
CA GLU A 462 21.39 -7.43 20.17
C GLU A 462 21.16 -7.56 18.66
N ALA A 463 22.02 -6.96 17.84
CA ALA A 463 21.96 -7.11 16.39
C ALA A 463 22.38 -8.53 15.94
N GLU A 464 23.28 -9.18 16.68
CA GLU A 464 23.66 -10.58 16.50
C GLU A 464 22.49 -11.52 16.81
N ASP A 465 21.80 -11.27 17.91
CA ASP A 465 20.65 -12.08 18.30
C ASP A 465 19.52 -11.99 17.27
N VAL A 466 19.24 -10.78 16.74
CA VAL A 466 18.29 -10.61 15.63
C VAL A 466 18.72 -11.42 14.41
N TYR A 467 20.01 -11.42 14.05
CA TYR A 467 20.52 -12.23 12.94
C TYR A 467 20.32 -13.73 13.17
N ASN A 468 20.65 -14.21 14.36
CA ASN A 468 20.48 -15.61 14.73
C ASN A 468 19.00 -16.03 14.64
N HIS A 469 18.08 -15.17 15.09
CA HIS A 469 16.64 -15.41 14.96
C HIS A 469 16.19 -15.51 13.50
N VAL A 470 16.61 -14.57 12.64
CA VAL A 470 16.26 -14.57 11.22
C VAL A 470 16.87 -15.78 10.50
N SER A 471 18.09 -16.18 10.86
CA SER A 471 18.78 -17.35 10.30
C SER A 471 18.04 -18.66 10.57
N VAL A 472 17.54 -18.85 11.78
CA VAL A 472 16.71 -20.02 12.13
C VAL A 472 15.41 -20.05 11.33
N ILE A 473 14.75 -18.89 11.16
CA ILE A 473 13.53 -18.81 10.36
C ILE A 473 13.83 -19.14 8.88
N PHE A 474 14.94 -18.64 8.35
CA PHE A 474 15.37 -18.94 6.98
C PHE A 474 15.71 -20.42 6.79
N HIS A 475 16.35 -21.05 7.77
CA HIS A 475 16.62 -22.48 7.75
C HIS A 475 15.32 -23.30 7.65
N ALA A 476 14.32 -22.99 8.48
CA ALA A 476 13.01 -23.64 8.43
C ALA A 476 12.32 -23.41 7.07
N TRP A 477 12.37 -22.19 6.54
CA TRP A 477 11.84 -21.86 5.21
C TRP A 477 12.49 -22.67 4.10
N SER A 478 13.82 -22.82 4.12
CA SER A 478 14.54 -23.54 3.07
C SER A 478 14.21 -25.05 3.03
N ASN A 479 13.88 -25.63 4.19
CA ASN A 479 13.67 -27.07 4.33
C ASN A 479 12.18 -27.47 4.28
N SER A 480 11.27 -26.60 4.72
CA SER A 480 9.83 -26.86 4.70
C SER A 480 9.24 -26.67 3.29
N GLN A 481 8.40 -27.61 2.87
CA GLN A 481 7.62 -27.46 1.63
C GLN A 481 6.34 -26.64 1.88
N TYR A 482 5.70 -26.83 3.04
CA TYR A 482 4.48 -26.12 3.41
C TYR A 482 4.73 -24.62 3.58
N PHE A 483 5.84 -24.25 4.23
CA PHE A 483 6.19 -22.84 4.41
C PHE A 483 6.37 -22.12 3.05
N ARG A 484 7.16 -22.67 2.14
CA ARG A 484 7.36 -22.06 0.80
C ARG A 484 6.07 -21.98 -0.03
N ARG A 485 5.22 -23.00 0.10
CA ARG A 485 3.91 -23.01 -0.55
C ARG A 485 3.01 -21.90 -0.02
N GLU A 486 2.88 -21.78 1.29
CA GLU A 486 2.04 -20.76 1.90
C GLU A 486 2.58 -19.35 1.72
N GLU A 487 3.90 -19.17 1.68
CA GLU A 487 4.50 -17.90 1.26
C GLU A 487 4.05 -17.51 -0.15
N THR A 488 4.17 -18.43 -1.11
CA THR A 488 3.76 -18.19 -2.49
C THR A 488 2.27 -17.84 -2.58
N ASN A 489 1.43 -18.58 -1.85
CA ASN A 489 0.00 -18.29 -1.75
C ASN A 489 -0.25 -16.89 -1.19
N PHE A 490 0.45 -16.52 -0.12
CA PHE A 490 0.30 -15.23 0.54
C PHE A 490 0.61 -14.07 -0.40
N ILE A 491 1.71 -14.15 -1.17
CA ILE A 491 2.10 -13.07 -2.09
C ILE A 491 1.14 -12.99 -3.28
N SER A 492 0.71 -14.14 -3.82
CA SER A 492 -0.28 -14.14 -4.89
C SER A 492 -1.63 -13.57 -4.43
N GLN A 493 -2.08 -13.88 -3.22
CA GLN A 493 -3.36 -13.40 -2.69
C GLN A 493 -3.36 -11.91 -2.35
N ASN A 494 -2.23 -11.38 -1.88
CA ASN A 494 -2.11 -9.99 -1.46
C ASN A 494 -1.51 -9.07 -2.54
N GLU A 495 -1.25 -9.60 -3.75
CA GLU A 495 -0.65 -8.86 -4.87
C GLU A 495 0.62 -8.09 -4.46
N ILE A 496 1.44 -8.70 -3.59
CA ILE A 496 2.64 -8.04 -3.04
C ILE A 496 3.68 -7.93 -4.15
N ASP A 497 4.04 -6.70 -4.48
CA ASP A 497 5.16 -6.42 -5.38
C ASP A 497 6.48 -6.65 -4.63
N ASN A 498 7.18 -7.74 -4.94
CA ASN A 498 8.47 -8.07 -4.33
C ASN A 498 9.48 -6.91 -4.45
N MET A 499 9.40 -6.09 -5.52
CA MET A 499 10.30 -4.95 -5.72
C MET A 499 10.09 -3.83 -4.71
N THR A 500 8.89 -3.67 -4.17
CA THR A 500 8.61 -2.70 -3.09
C THR A 500 9.26 -3.08 -1.76
N LEU A 501 9.61 -4.35 -1.56
CA LEU A 501 10.33 -4.84 -0.38
C LEU A 501 11.86 -4.70 -0.50
N ILE A 502 12.37 -4.54 -1.73
CA ILE A 502 13.80 -4.75 -2.06
C ILE A 502 14.54 -3.45 -2.35
N MET A 503 13.87 -2.44 -2.89
CA MET A 503 14.50 -1.18 -3.24
C MET A 503 14.78 -0.35 -1.99
N PRO A 504 16.03 0.16 -1.79
CA PRO A 504 16.24 1.25 -0.85
C PRO A 504 15.28 2.35 -1.26
N THR A 505 14.45 2.85 -0.34
CA THR A 505 13.60 4.00 -0.60
C THR A 505 14.46 5.25 -0.69
N THR A 506 15.39 5.33 -1.65
CA THR A 506 16.07 6.54 -2.07
C THR A 506 15.15 7.35 -2.97
N SER A 507 13.98 7.69 -2.44
CA SER A 507 13.13 8.82 -2.81
C SER A 507 11.75 8.61 -2.20
N THR A 508 11.28 9.62 -1.49
CA THR A 508 9.88 9.89 -1.14
C THR A 508 8.96 10.05 -2.36
N ARG A 509 9.36 9.61 -3.55
CA ARG A 509 8.65 9.82 -4.81
C ARG A 509 8.67 8.57 -5.68
N SER A 510 7.81 7.60 -5.37
CA SER A 510 7.05 6.84 -6.37
C SER A 510 6.26 5.73 -5.67
N ARG A 511 4.97 5.96 -5.41
CA ARG A 511 4.01 4.85 -5.35
C ARG A 511 3.70 4.46 -6.80
N ASN A 512 4.10 3.26 -7.18
CA ASN A 512 3.71 2.50 -8.37
C ASN A 512 3.99 3.17 -9.73
N ALA A 513 5.14 2.82 -10.32
CA ALA A 513 5.38 2.90 -11.76
C ALA A 513 5.79 1.50 -12.26
N ILE A 514 4.85 0.78 -12.86
CA ILE A 514 5.11 -0.44 -13.62
C ILE A 514 5.89 -0.02 -14.87
N LEU A 515 7.15 -0.46 -15.00
CA LEU A 515 8.00 -0.20 -16.16
C LEU A 515 8.10 -1.44 -17.07
N PRO A 516 8.37 -1.27 -18.39
CA PRO A 516 8.39 -2.35 -19.37
C PRO A 516 9.77 -3.04 -19.47
N GLU A 517 9.73 -4.31 -19.82
CA GLU A 517 10.83 -5.26 -19.99
C GLU A 517 11.83 -4.88 -21.13
N PRO A 518 13.16 -5.07 -20.96
CA PRO A 518 14.11 -4.97 -22.08
C PRO A 518 14.63 -6.33 -22.57
N ALA A 519 14.93 -6.36 -23.88
CA ALA A 519 15.36 -7.51 -24.68
C ALA A 519 16.81 -8.00 -24.42
N ALA A 520 17.03 -9.27 -24.79
CA ALA A 520 18.23 -10.09 -24.56
C ALA A 520 19.52 -9.69 -25.31
N ALA A 521 20.68 -10.00 -24.72
CA ALA A 521 21.92 -10.33 -25.44
C ALA A 521 23.01 -11.04 -24.57
N SER A 522 23.39 -12.25 -25.01
CA SER A 522 24.72 -12.92 -25.03
C SER A 522 25.72 -12.91 -23.84
N GLY A 523 25.85 -14.08 -23.18
CA GLY A 523 27.01 -15.00 -23.31
C GLY A 523 28.35 -14.73 -22.57
N GLY A 524 28.65 -15.54 -21.54
CA GLY A 524 30.03 -15.77 -21.03
C GLY A 524 30.10 -16.61 -19.75
N LYS A 525 30.80 -17.75 -19.77
CA LYS A 525 30.93 -18.73 -18.67
C LYS A 525 31.82 -18.24 -17.51
N VAL A 526 31.40 -18.42 -16.25
CA VAL A 526 32.28 -18.74 -15.09
C VAL A 526 31.50 -19.60 -14.07
N LYS A 527 32.15 -20.68 -13.60
CA LYS A 527 31.71 -21.59 -12.53
C LYS A 527 31.89 -20.90 -11.17
N ASP A 528 30.96 -21.06 -10.22
CA ASP A 528 31.24 -21.32 -8.78
C ASP A 528 29.95 -21.29 -7.91
N SER A 529 30.00 -22.09 -6.85
CA SER A 529 28.89 -22.66 -6.07
C SER A 529 28.30 -21.73 -5.00
N ALA A 530 27.13 -22.10 -4.45
CA ALA A 530 26.26 -21.32 -3.54
C ALA A 530 26.88 -20.75 -2.23
N ALA A 531 28.11 -21.12 -1.86
CA ALA A 531 28.87 -20.41 -0.83
C ALA A 531 29.32 -18.99 -1.30
N ALA A 532 29.37 -18.76 -2.61
CA ALA A 532 29.70 -17.48 -3.20
C ALA A 532 28.55 -16.47 -3.10
N VAL A 533 27.27 -16.84 -2.99
CA VAL A 533 26.19 -15.84 -2.87
C VAL A 533 26.28 -15.05 -1.56
N VAL A 534 26.86 -15.66 -0.50
CA VAL A 534 27.09 -15.02 0.81
C VAL A 534 28.42 -14.25 0.85
N ALA A 535 29.41 -14.64 0.03
CA ALA A 535 30.74 -14.02 0.01
C ALA A 535 30.94 -12.98 -1.12
N HIS A 536 30.15 -13.06 -2.20
CA HIS A 536 30.31 -12.28 -3.44
C HIS A 536 29.26 -11.16 -3.56
N SER A 537 28.30 -11.10 -2.65
CA SER A 537 27.26 -10.09 -2.60
C SER A 537 27.81 -8.75 -2.07
N VAL A 538 28.45 -7.97 -2.94
CA VAL A 538 28.92 -6.58 -2.70
C VAL A 538 30.40 -6.44 -2.33
N GLN A 539 31.28 -7.07 -3.12
CA GLN A 539 32.44 -6.32 -3.63
C GLN A 539 32.09 -5.78 -5.02
N LYS A 540 31.55 -4.56 -5.10
CA LYS A 540 31.35 -3.79 -6.35
C LYS A 540 30.72 -4.56 -7.54
N VAL A 541 29.68 -5.37 -7.31
CA VAL A 541 28.95 -6.02 -8.40
C VAL A 541 27.56 -5.39 -8.55
N ASN A 542 27.13 -5.15 -9.79
CA ASN A 542 25.82 -4.59 -10.13
C ASN A 542 24.69 -5.53 -9.69
N GLU A 543 23.61 -4.96 -9.16
CA GLU A 543 22.42 -5.71 -8.69
C GLU A 543 21.80 -6.60 -9.77
N THR A 544 21.89 -6.17 -11.03
CA THR A 544 21.47 -6.94 -12.21
C THR A 544 22.23 -8.26 -12.36
N GLU A 545 23.52 -8.29 -12.05
CA GLU A 545 24.36 -9.48 -12.17
C GLU A 545 24.06 -10.51 -11.06
N ILE A 546 23.64 -10.04 -9.89
CA ILE A 546 23.22 -10.91 -8.76
C ILE A 546 21.89 -11.59 -9.08
N LEU A 547 20.93 -10.82 -9.62
CA LEU A 547 19.65 -11.35 -10.08
C LEU A 547 19.85 -12.37 -11.21
N GLU A 548 20.70 -12.04 -12.19
CA GLU A 548 21.02 -12.92 -13.32
C GLU A 548 21.76 -14.20 -12.87
N PHE A 549 22.66 -14.11 -11.90
CA PHE A 549 23.34 -15.26 -11.29
C PHE A 549 22.33 -16.20 -10.61
N ALA A 550 21.44 -15.67 -9.77
CA ALA A 550 20.43 -16.47 -9.09
C ALA A 550 19.42 -17.10 -10.07
N LYS A 551 19.01 -16.39 -11.13
CA LYS A 551 18.20 -16.94 -12.24
C LYS A 551 18.91 -18.07 -12.98
N THR A 552 20.21 -17.92 -13.23
CA THR A 552 21.03 -18.91 -13.94
C THR A 552 21.18 -20.20 -13.12
N GLN A 553 21.34 -20.10 -11.80
CA GLN A 553 21.42 -21.28 -10.92
C GLN A 553 20.11 -22.07 -10.86
N LEU A 554 18.96 -21.40 -10.96
CA LEU A 554 17.64 -22.04 -10.93
C LEU A 554 17.25 -22.73 -12.26
N THR A 555 18.01 -22.53 -13.34
CA THR A 555 17.65 -22.97 -14.70
C THR A 555 18.61 -24.01 -15.32
N LEU A 556 19.66 -24.42 -14.59
CA LEU A 556 20.64 -25.41 -15.08
C LEU A 556 20.04 -26.84 -15.13
N PRO A 557 20.20 -27.60 -16.24
CA PRO A 557 19.75 -28.99 -16.32
C PRO A 557 20.67 -29.95 -15.55
N ASP A 558 20.08 -30.94 -14.87
CA ASP A 558 20.77 -31.96 -14.08
C ASP A 558 21.82 -32.75 -14.88
N LYS A 559 23.10 -32.56 -14.56
CA LYS A 559 24.17 -33.52 -14.87
C LYS A 559 24.71 -34.07 -13.56
N ILE A 560 24.31 -35.31 -13.26
CA ILE A 560 24.57 -36.01 -12.01
C ILE A 560 25.92 -36.74 -12.14
N ASP A 561 26.92 -36.35 -11.35
CA ASP A 561 28.10 -37.17 -11.06
C ASP A 561 27.86 -37.90 -9.71
N PRO A 562 27.78 -39.23 -9.69
CA PRO A 562 27.51 -40.00 -8.47
C PRO A 562 28.59 -39.91 -7.38
N SER A 563 29.77 -39.38 -7.71
CA SER A 563 30.90 -39.22 -6.78
C SER A 563 31.00 -37.83 -6.14
N ASP A 564 30.09 -36.91 -6.49
CA ASP A 564 30.08 -35.54 -5.97
C ASP A 564 29.46 -35.48 -4.55
N ALA A 565 30.18 -34.89 -3.60
CA ALA A 565 29.70 -34.62 -2.24
C ALA A 565 28.46 -33.69 -2.20
N MET A 566 28.16 -32.99 -3.31
CA MET A 566 26.98 -32.13 -3.49
C MET A 566 25.83 -32.76 -4.30
N ASN A 567 25.84 -34.08 -4.50
CA ASN A 567 24.77 -34.81 -5.18
C ASN A 567 23.37 -34.61 -4.55
N TRP A 568 23.32 -34.32 -3.25
CA TRP A 568 22.07 -34.00 -2.55
C TRP A 568 21.49 -32.62 -2.93
N GLN A 569 22.32 -31.63 -3.31
CA GLN A 569 21.88 -30.30 -3.75
C GLN A 569 21.30 -30.32 -5.17
N HIS A 570 21.92 -31.07 -6.09
CA HIS A 570 21.34 -31.27 -7.43
C HIS A 570 19.99 -31.99 -7.37
N THR A 571 19.87 -33.00 -6.50
CA THR A 571 18.59 -33.67 -6.23
C THR A 571 17.54 -32.72 -5.64
N LEU A 572 17.96 -31.79 -4.78
CA LEU A 572 17.09 -30.76 -4.18
C LEU A 572 16.59 -29.74 -5.22
N TYR A 573 17.46 -29.26 -6.11
CA TYR A 573 17.11 -28.27 -7.14
C TYR A 573 16.32 -28.87 -8.32
N SER A 574 16.60 -30.11 -8.71
CA SER A 574 15.80 -30.88 -9.68
C SER A 574 14.33 -31.03 -9.23
N GLN A 575 14.11 -31.27 -7.93
CA GLN A 575 12.77 -31.38 -7.35
C GLN A 575 12.05 -30.04 -7.18
N LEU A 576 12.78 -28.92 -7.20
CA LEU A 576 12.23 -27.55 -7.13
C LEU A 576 11.82 -27.01 -8.51
N GLY A 577 12.46 -27.47 -9.61
CA GLY A 577 12.24 -26.96 -10.97
C GLY A 577 11.16 -27.66 -11.80
N GLY A 578 10.66 -28.82 -11.38
CA GLY A 578 9.57 -29.48 -12.08
C GLY A 578 9.39 -30.93 -11.67
N GLY A 579 8.24 -31.23 -11.05
CA GLY A 579 7.80 -32.61 -10.85
C GLY A 579 7.63 -33.32 -12.19
N ARG A 580 8.63 -34.11 -12.60
CA ARG A 580 8.47 -35.19 -13.57
C ARG A 580 9.26 -36.42 -13.12
N THR A 581 8.63 -37.26 -12.31
CA THR A 581 8.75 -38.70 -12.57
C THR A 581 7.98 -39.00 -13.86
N PRO A 582 8.56 -39.65 -14.88
CA PRO A 582 7.80 -40.00 -16.06
C PRO A 582 6.82 -41.12 -15.69
N ARG A 583 5.56 -40.77 -15.49
CA ARG A 583 4.44 -41.70 -15.61
C ARG A 583 3.59 -41.27 -16.78
N SER A 584 3.48 -42.18 -17.73
CA SER A 584 2.70 -42.09 -18.95
C SER A 584 1.23 -41.78 -18.67
N ASN A 585 0.68 -40.84 -19.44
CA ASN A 585 -0.73 -40.51 -19.64
C ASN A 585 -1.46 -39.88 -18.44
N ASP A 586 -1.56 -38.55 -18.45
CA ASP A 586 -2.87 -37.88 -18.41
C ASP A 586 -2.74 -36.39 -18.76
N THR A 587 -3.67 -35.95 -19.61
CA THR A 587 -3.92 -34.56 -20.01
C THR A 587 -4.85 -33.90 -18.99
N ASP A 588 -4.57 -32.62 -18.70
CA ASP A 588 -5.36 -31.66 -17.89
C ASP A 588 -5.00 -31.57 -16.39
N ASP A 589 -4.04 -30.69 -16.09
CA ASP A 589 -4.13 -29.72 -14.97
C ASP A 589 -2.95 -28.73 -15.00
N LYS A 590 -3.20 -27.47 -15.40
CA LYS A 590 -2.24 -26.36 -15.30
C LYS A 590 -2.52 -25.57 -14.01
N LYS A 591 -1.85 -25.90 -12.91
CA LYS A 591 -1.67 -24.98 -11.77
C LYS A 591 -0.45 -24.09 -12.03
N LEU A 592 -0.64 -22.78 -11.95
CA LEU A 592 0.37 -21.74 -12.19
C LEU A 592 1.49 -21.84 -11.15
N VAL A 593 2.69 -22.21 -11.59
CA VAL A 593 3.95 -22.07 -10.83
C VAL A 593 4.38 -20.60 -10.90
N PRO A 594 4.79 -19.96 -9.79
CA PRO A 594 5.28 -18.58 -9.84
C PRO A 594 6.54 -18.45 -10.72
N PRO A 595 6.74 -17.32 -11.42
CA PRO A 595 7.93 -17.06 -12.22
C PRO A 595 9.23 -17.20 -11.41
N ILE A 596 10.28 -17.74 -12.04
CA ILE A 596 11.62 -17.90 -11.46
C ILE A 596 12.17 -16.58 -10.91
N ASP A 597 11.83 -15.47 -11.56
CA ASP A 597 12.27 -14.12 -11.22
C ASP A 597 11.79 -13.67 -9.83
N ASP A 598 10.54 -13.99 -9.48
CA ASP A 598 9.95 -13.65 -8.17
C ASP A 598 10.64 -14.41 -7.03
N THR A 599 11.07 -15.65 -7.29
CA THR A 599 11.78 -16.48 -6.32
C THR A 599 13.18 -15.94 -6.08
N VAL A 600 13.84 -15.47 -7.14
CA VAL A 600 15.17 -14.85 -7.08
C VAL A 600 15.16 -13.57 -6.25
N GLU A 601 14.17 -12.71 -6.46
CA GLU A 601 14.03 -11.44 -5.74
C GLU A 601 13.89 -11.64 -4.23
N ARG A 602 13.09 -12.62 -3.78
CA ARG A 602 12.92 -12.94 -2.35
C ARG A 602 14.18 -13.50 -1.71
N ILE A 603 14.87 -14.41 -2.42
CA ILE A 603 16.16 -14.94 -1.98
C ILE A 603 17.16 -13.79 -1.80
N VAL A 604 17.19 -12.84 -2.73
CA VAL A 604 18.05 -11.64 -2.65
C VAL A 604 17.66 -10.73 -1.48
N ALA A 605 16.37 -10.52 -1.21
CA ALA A 605 15.89 -9.71 -0.09
C ALA A 605 16.35 -10.29 1.27
N MET A 606 16.13 -11.59 1.48
CA MET A 606 16.55 -12.28 2.69
C MET A 606 18.08 -12.36 2.79
N ALA A 607 18.77 -12.59 1.68
CA ALA A 607 20.23 -12.57 1.62
C ALA A 607 20.80 -11.19 1.94
N LYS A 608 20.17 -10.08 1.53
CA LYS A 608 20.60 -8.71 1.89
C LYS A 608 20.54 -8.49 3.40
N VAL A 609 19.47 -8.92 4.07
CA VAL A 609 19.34 -8.85 5.54
C VAL A 609 20.42 -9.69 6.20
N LEU A 610 20.53 -10.97 5.81
CA LEU A 610 21.51 -11.89 6.37
C LEU A 610 22.96 -11.42 6.11
N PHE A 611 23.26 -10.86 4.94
CA PHE A 611 24.57 -10.36 4.58
C PHE A 611 24.92 -9.06 5.32
N GLY A 612 24.00 -8.10 5.39
CA GLY A 612 24.17 -6.85 6.13
C GLY A 612 24.53 -7.13 7.60
N LEU A 613 23.80 -8.07 8.21
CA LEU A 613 24.06 -8.56 9.56
C LEU A 613 25.37 -9.36 9.66
N HIS A 614 25.65 -10.26 8.72
CA HIS A 614 26.88 -11.09 8.73
C HIS A 614 28.17 -10.26 8.60
N ILE A 615 28.21 -9.19 7.78
CA ILE A 615 29.41 -8.32 7.69
C ILE A 615 29.67 -7.61 9.02
N VAL A 616 28.60 -7.12 9.65
CA VAL A 616 28.65 -6.44 10.97
C VAL A 616 29.30 -7.36 11.99
N LEU A 617 28.80 -8.60 12.09
CA LEU A 617 29.26 -9.58 13.07
C LEU A 617 30.67 -10.08 12.78
N SER A 618 31.00 -10.31 11.51
CA SER A 618 32.35 -10.72 11.09
C SER A 618 33.40 -9.66 11.42
N ARG A 619 33.07 -8.37 11.30
CA ARG A 619 33.97 -7.25 11.66
C ARG A 619 34.06 -7.03 13.16
N ALA A 620 32.98 -7.25 13.90
CA ALA A 620 32.98 -7.24 15.36
C ALA A 620 33.89 -8.35 15.93
N ALA A 621 33.75 -9.59 15.43
CA ALA A 621 34.60 -10.71 15.81
C ALA A 621 36.09 -10.46 15.52
N GLN A 622 36.42 -9.81 14.40
CA GLN A 622 37.80 -9.41 14.06
C GLN A 622 38.37 -8.31 14.97
N ARG A 623 37.54 -7.47 15.59
CA ARG A 623 37.98 -6.43 16.54
C ARG A 623 38.17 -6.97 17.95
N VAL A 624 37.36 -7.94 18.37
CA VAL A 624 37.53 -8.67 19.64
C VAL A 624 38.81 -9.51 19.64
N TYR A 625 39.26 -9.99 18.48
CA TYR A 625 40.55 -10.70 18.34
C TYR A 625 41.77 -9.76 18.23
N LYS A 626 41.57 -8.44 18.14
CA LYS A 626 42.65 -7.43 18.01
C LYS A 626 42.75 -6.47 19.20
N ALA A 627 41.85 -6.58 20.17
CA ALA A 627 41.95 -5.96 21.50
C ALA A 627 42.35 -7.06 22.49
#